data_AF-A0A7J6B9N5-F1
#
_entry.id   AF-A0A7J6B9N5-F1
#
_cell.length_a   1.000
_cell.length_b   1.000
_cell.length_c   1.000
_cell.angle_alpha   90.00
_cell.angle_beta   90.00
_cell.angle_gamma   90.00
#
_symmetry.space_group_name_H-M   'P 1'
#
loop_
_entity.id
_entity.type
_entity.pdbx_description
1 polymer ?
#
loop_
_entity_poly.entity_id
_entity_poly.type
_entity_poly.pdbx_seq_one_letter_code
_entity_poly.pdbx_strand_id
1 'polypeptide(L)'
;MLWTPDLTNLMTRQLLEPTGQFWRTAGDPDDVPIKCLEADIQEFGERIAELAKVRKVMYFLFAFKEGVEKDGVKCSVVFKRSA
;
A
#
# COMPACT_ATOMS: atom_id res chain seq x y z
N MET A 1 15.44 12.28 6.01
CA MET A 1 15.56 11.69 7.38
C MET A 1 14.74 10.42 7.39
N LEU A 2 15.39 9.27 7.58
CA LEU A 2 14.75 7.97 7.46
C LEU A 2 13.91 7.67 8.70
N TRP A 3 12.68 7.20 8.52
CA TRP A 3 11.82 6.82 9.64
C TRP A 3 12.29 5.48 10.23
N THR A 4 12.52 5.45 11.54
CA THR A 4 12.69 4.22 12.32
C THR A 4 11.60 4.25 13.40
N PRO A 5 10.60 3.35 13.35
CA PRO A 5 9.42 3.45 14.20
C PRO A 5 9.73 3.50 15.69
N ASP A 6 10.75 2.78 16.14
CA ASP A 6 11.13 2.72 17.55
C ASP A 6 11.87 3.97 18.05
N LEU A 7 12.36 4.83 17.14
CA LEU A 7 13.27 5.93 17.48
C LEU A 7 12.71 7.32 17.12
N THR A 8 11.74 7.41 16.22
CA THR A 8 11.25 8.68 15.69
C THR A 8 9.76 8.64 15.38
N ASN A 9 9.05 9.72 15.69
CA ASN A 9 7.66 9.89 15.26
C ASN A 9 7.59 9.98 13.73
N LEU A 10 6.56 9.36 13.16
CA LEU A 10 6.30 9.43 11.72
C LEU A 10 5.91 10.86 11.34
N MET A 11 6.65 11.44 10.41
CA MET A 11 6.37 12.76 9.85
C MET A 11 5.71 12.63 8.48
N THR A 12 4.76 13.50 8.14
CA THR A 12 4.00 13.45 6.87
C THR A 12 4.89 13.34 5.63
N ARG A 13 6.05 14.01 5.63
CA ARG A 13 7.04 13.96 4.53
C ARG A 13 7.72 12.59 4.32
N GLN A 14 7.53 11.64 5.23
CA GLN A 14 8.10 10.29 5.14
C GLN A 14 7.14 9.30 4.49
N LEU A 15 5.89 9.73 4.20
CA LEU A 15 4.95 8.95 3.44
C LEU A 15 5.38 8.88 1.98
N LEU A 16 5.31 7.68 1.39
CA LEU A 16 5.53 7.50 -0.03
C LEU A 16 4.30 8.01 -0.79
N GLU A 17 4.55 8.86 -1.77
CA GLU A 17 3.57 9.25 -2.79
C GLU A 17 3.94 8.59 -4.12
N PRO A 18 2.98 8.27 -5.02
CA PRO A 18 1.55 8.24 -4.74
C PRO A 18 1.19 7.13 -3.73
N THR A 19 0.04 7.28 -3.09
CA THR A 19 -0.52 6.22 -2.24
C THR A 19 -1.28 5.19 -3.07
N GLY A 20 -1.20 3.92 -2.68
CA GLY A 20 -2.02 2.90 -3.32
C GLY A 20 -3.47 2.90 -2.80
N GLN A 21 -4.43 3.16 -3.69
CA GLN A 21 -5.86 3.17 -3.36
C GLN A 21 -6.60 1.99 -3.97
N PHE A 22 -7.38 1.30 -3.14
CA PHE A 22 -8.18 0.13 -3.51
C PHE A 22 -9.61 0.29 -2.96
N TRP A 23 -10.62 -0.08 -3.75
CA TRP A 23 -12.00 -0.05 -3.30
C TRP A 23 -12.90 -1.07 -4.02
N ARG A 24 -14.06 -1.33 -3.41
CA ARG A 24 -15.23 -1.94 -4.05
C ARG A 24 -16.41 -0.98 -3.89
N THR A 25 -17.33 -1.00 -4.83
CA THR A 25 -18.58 -0.23 -4.74
C THR A 25 -19.60 -1.03 -3.94
N ALA A 26 -20.45 -0.37 -3.16
CA ALA A 26 -21.55 -1.05 -2.47
C ALA A 26 -22.46 -1.75 -3.50
N GLY A 27 -22.71 -3.05 -3.28
CA GLY A 27 -23.47 -3.88 -4.21
C GLY A 27 -22.64 -4.53 -5.33
N ASP A 28 -21.33 -4.25 -5.44
CA ASP A 28 -20.44 -5.07 -6.28
C ASP A 28 -20.42 -6.50 -5.73
N PRO A 29 -20.67 -7.52 -6.58
CA PRO A 29 -20.48 -8.91 -6.22
C PRO A 29 -19.03 -9.20 -5.76
N ASP A 30 -18.85 -10.18 -4.86
CA ASP A 30 -17.54 -10.50 -4.28
C ASP A 30 -16.51 -11.02 -5.30
N ASP A 31 -16.99 -11.53 -6.43
CA ASP A 31 -16.20 -12.03 -7.56
C ASP A 31 -15.72 -10.93 -8.51
N VAL A 32 -16.21 -9.69 -8.35
CA VAL A 32 -15.70 -8.55 -9.13
C VAL A 32 -14.30 -8.17 -8.63
N PRO A 33 -13.33 -7.95 -9.55
CA PRO A 33 -12.01 -7.46 -9.20
C PRO A 33 -12.06 -6.16 -8.40
N ILE A 34 -11.18 -6.04 -7.40
CA ILE A 34 -11.01 -4.80 -6.64
C ILE A 34 -10.59 -3.68 -7.60
N LYS A 35 -11.24 -2.51 -7.49
CA LYS A 35 -10.94 -1.33 -8.28
C LYS A 35 -9.75 -0.60 -7.68
N CYS A 36 -8.91 -0.01 -8.54
CA CYS A 36 -7.77 0.79 -8.11
C CYS A 36 -7.44 1.87 -9.15
N LEU A 37 -6.64 2.87 -8.76
CA LEU A 37 -6.06 3.83 -9.70
C LEU A 37 -4.80 3.21 -10.31
N GLU A 38 -4.93 2.61 -11.50
CA GLU A 38 -3.88 1.75 -12.08
C GLU A 38 -2.52 2.43 -12.20
N ALA A 39 -2.48 3.70 -12.63
CA ALA A 39 -1.24 4.46 -12.76
C ALA A 39 -0.55 4.66 -11.41
N ASP A 40 -1.29 5.10 -10.40
CA ASP A 40 -0.77 5.34 -9.05
C ASP A 40 -0.29 4.04 -8.40
N ILE A 41 -1.04 2.94 -8.60
CA ILE A 41 -0.67 1.62 -8.07
C ILE A 41 0.59 1.08 -8.72
N GLN A 42 0.76 1.27 -10.02
CA GLN A 42 1.96 0.85 -10.72
C GLN A 42 3.18 1.61 -10.20
N GLU A 43 3.11 2.94 -10.09
CA GLU A 43 4.22 3.75 -9.56
C GLU A 43 4.52 3.41 -8.09
N PHE A 44 3.49 3.22 -7.27
CA PHE A 44 3.65 2.83 -5.87
C PHE A 44 4.36 1.47 -5.74
N GLY A 45 4.01 0.50 -6.60
CA GLY A 45 4.66 -0.81 -6.66
C GLY A 45 6.15 -0.73 -7.03
N GLU A 46 6.51 0.11 -8.00
CA GLU A 46 7.91 0.35 -8.39
C GLU A 46 8.72 0.97 -7.24
N ARG A 47 8.14 1.94 -6.53
CA ARG A 47 8.77 2.55 -5.34
C ARG A 47 8.98 1.53 -4.21
N ILE A 48 8.03 0.63 -3.98
CA ILE A 48 8.18 -0.49 -3.03
C ILE A 48 9.33 -1.39 -3.49
N ALA A 49 9.43 -1.72 -4.78
CA ALA A 49 10.51 -2.55 -5.31
C ALA A 49 11.89 -1.93 -5.13
N GLU A 50 12.03 -0.62 -5.34
CA GLU A 50 13.28 0.10 -5.06
C GLU A 50 13.61 0.12 -3.56
N LEU A 51 12.61 0.35 -2.70
CA LEU A 51 12.83 0.33 -1.25
C LEU A 51 13.26 -1.05 -0.74
N ALA A 52 12.77 -2.13 -1.38
CA ALA A 52 13.09 -3.52 -1.01
C ALA A 52 14.56 -3.86 -1.23
N LYS A 53 15.25 -3.15 -2.12
CA LYS A 53 16.70 -3.32 -2.34
C LYS A 53 17.53 -2.86 -1.14
N VAL A 54 17.02 -1.90 -0.37
CA VAL A 54 17.76 -1.25 0.72
C VAL A 54 17.20 -1.54 2.11
N ARG A 55 15.98 -2.08 2.22
CA ARG A 55 15.32 -2.38 3.51
C ARG A 55 14.69 -3.77 3.48
N LYS A 56 14.96 -4.54 4.54
CA LYS A 56 14.35 -5.86 4.77
C LYS A 56 12.96 -5.79 5.39
N VAL A 57 12.62 -4.67 6.02
CA VAL A 57 11.32 -4.43 6.68
C VAL A 57 10.78 -3.10 6.18
N MET A 58 9.49 -3.10 5.87
CA MET A 58 8.74 -1.91 5.48
C MET A 58 7.49 -1.81 6.35
N TYR A 59 7.06 -0.58 6.58
CA TYR A 59 5.88 -0.27 7.36
C TYR A 59 4.89 0.46 6.45
N PHE A 60 3.62 0.11 6.56
CA PHE A 60 2.53 0.71 5.80
C PHE A 60 1.49 1.27 6.75
N LEU A 61 0.94 2.42 6.39
CA LEU A 61 -0.27 2.94 7.02
C LEU A 61 -1.47 2.62 6.14
N PHE A 62 -2.51 2.09 6.75
CA PHE A 62 -3.79 1.84 6.10
C PHE A 62 -4.80 2.89 6.59
N ALA A 63 -5.38 3.62 5.64
CA ALA A 63 -6.48 4.53 5.89
C ALA A 63 -7.77 3.90 5.38
N PHE A 64 -8.71 3.62 6.27
CA PHE A 64 -10.01 3.06 5.92
C PHE A 64 -11.05 4.18 5.84
N LYS A 65 -11.87 4.15 4.78
CA LYS A 65 -13.07 4.99 4.72
C LYS A 65 -14.10 4.47 5.72
N GLU A 66 -15.01 5.35 6.12
CA GLU A 66 -16.12 5.02 7.02
C GLU A 66 -16.90 3.80 6.52
N GLY A 67 -17.23 2.90 7.45
CA GLY A 67 -17.91 1.63 7.15
C GLY A 67 -17.00 0.50 6.66
N VAL A 68 -15.68 0.72 6.54
CA VAL A 68 -14.70 -0.33 6.23
C VAL A 68 -13.84 -0.60 7.46
N GLU A 69 -13.77 -1.86 7.86
CA GLU A 69 -12.94 -2.31 8.98
C GLU A 69 -11.75 -3.16 8.50
N LYS A 70 -10.70 -3.20 9.33
CA LYS A 70 -9.47 -3.95 9.02
C LYS A 70 -9.69 -5.45 8.87
N ASP A 71 -10.71 -6.01 9.54
CA ASP A 71 -10.91 -7.46 9.64
C ASP A 71 -11.30 -8.09 8.29
N GLY A 72 -11.84 -7.28 7.38
CA GLY A 72 -12.16 -7.69 6.00
C GLY A 72 -10.99 -7.59 5.01
N VAL A 73 -9.82 -7.09 5.42
CA VAL A 73 -8.71 -6.79 4.49
C VAL A 73 -7.56 -7.76 4.65
N LYS A 74 -7.27 -8.50 3.57
CA LYS A 74 -6.05 -9.29 3.40
C LYS A 74 -5.34 -8.80 2.15
N CYS A 75 -4.09 -8.36 2.31
CA CYS A 75 -3.28 -7.85 1.21
C CYS A 75 -1.89 -8.48 1.22
N SER A 76 -1.29 -8.62 0.04
CA SER A 76 0.09 -9.09 -0.15
C SER A 76 0.72 -8.36 -1.32
N VAL A 77 2.02 -8.12 -1.26
CA VAL A 77 2.81 -7.62 -2.40
C VAL A 77 3.52 -8.80 -3.05
N VAL A 78 3.42 -8.91 -4.37
CA VAL A 78 4.07 -9.99 -5.14
C VAL A 78 5.15 -9.39 -6.01
N PHE A 79 6.40 -9.81 -5.78
CA PHE A 79 7.53 -9.45 -6.63
C PHE A 79 7.70 -10.50 -7.72
N LYS A 80 7.66 -10.07 -8.98
CA LYS A 80 8.08 -10.92 -10.10
C LYS A 80 9.60 -10.83 -10.21
N ARG A 81 10.28 -11.98 -10.26
CA ARG A 81 11.69 -12.00 -10.69
C ARG A 81 11.73 -11.59 -12.16
N SER A 82 12.49 -10.55 -12.49
CA SER A 82 12.94 -10.33 -13.85
C SER A 82 13.78 -11.54 -14.27
N ALA A 83 13.39 -12.16 -15.38
CA ALA A 83 14.15 -13.23 -16.04
C ALA A 83 15.43 -12.66 -16.66
#